data_AF-A0A915Q6S0-F1
#
_entry.id   AF-A0A915Q6S0-F1
#
_cell.length_a   1.000
_cell.length_b   1.000
_cell.length_c   1.000
_cell.angle_alpha   90.00
_cell.angle_beta   90.00
_cell.angle_gamma   90.00
#
_symmetry.space_group_name_H-M   'P 1'
#
loop_
_entity.id
_entity.type
_entity.pdbx_description
1 polymer ?
#
loop_
_entity_poly.entity_id
_entity_poly.type
_entity_poly.pdbx_seq_one_letter_code
_entity_poly.pdbx_strand_id
1 'polypeptide(L)'
;MSGENSLPYFHGALLDEDVDKMLELNGDFLLQTKFEQCKKKNKLILAVKHGHRTIRIPILRLEKGYRIIGRSFPTLNSLIKYYQEHNLEFHGNDMLLLKRAIKKGRFELNHSDIKIMKKIGYGAYGTVYKGVLLRNLCPVAIKRIDCADKSEQALIDLMKEARVMQLYDHINVVKFYGFIVDREPFLLVMEYCKDGSVEDKLRQYGRRLSIESRIDIACQVARGLEYLHLKGCIHR
;
A
#
# COMPACT_ATOMS: atom_id res chain seq x y z
N MET A 1 -3.96 14.01 20.12
CA MET A 1 -4.61 12.70 19.93
C MET A 1 -3.92 12.00 18.78
N SER A 2 -3.24 10.89 19.04
CA SER A 2 -2.61 10.08 18.00
C SER A 2 -3.72 9.48 17.12
N GLY A 3 -3.81 9.92 15.87
CA GLY A 3 -4.83 9.43 14.92
C GLY A 3 -4.64 7.96 14.57
N GLU A 4 -5.67 7.33 14.00
CA GLU A 4 -5.73 5.90 13.63
C GLU A 4 -4.49 5.46 12.82
N ASN A 5 -4.00 6.34 11.95
CA ASN A 5 -2.85 6.12 11.06
C ASN A 5 -1.52 5.88 11.80
N SER A 6 -1.45 6.25 13.09
CA SER A 6 -0.28 6.00 13.94
C SER A 6 -0.25 4.58 14.53
N LEU A 7 -1.37 3.84 14.46
CA LEU A 7 -1.41 2.47 14.97
C LEU A 7 -0.64 1.53 14.04
N PRO A 8 0.28 0.70 14.57
CA PRO A 8 1.12 -0.16 13.75
C PRO A 8 0.34 -1.28 13.03
N TYR A 9 -0.88 -1.56 13.48
CA TYR A 9 -1.82 -2.55 12.93
C TYR A 9 -3.00 -1.92 12.18
N PHE A 10 -2.89 -0.64 11.78
CA PHE A 10 -3.87 0.01 10.91
C PHE A 10 -3.38 0.02 9.46
N HIS A 11 -3.90 -0.87 8.62
CA HIS A 11 -3.46 -1.11 7.24
C HIS A 11 -4.19 -0.25 6.20
N GLY A 12 -5.02 0.71 6.63
CA GLY A 12 -5.75 1.57 5.71
C GLY A 12 -6.65 0.78 4.76
N ALA A 13 -6.66 1.14 3.48
CA ALA A 13 -7.53 0.58 2.46
C ALA A 13 -7.03 -0.74 1.88
N LEU A 14 -6.27 -1.57 2.61
CA LEU A 14 -5.80 -2.85 2.10
C LEU A 14 -6.95 -3.75 1.60
N LEU A 15 -6.71 -4.50 0.52
CA LEU A 15 -7.71 -5.39 -0.07
C LEU A 15 -7.97 -6.58 0.84
N ASP A 16 -9.20 -7.11 0.78
CA ASP A 16 -9.61 -8.23 1.64
C ASP A 16 -8.79 -9.49 1.38
N GLU A 17 -8.45 -9.75 0.11
CA GLU A 17 -7.58 -10.86 -0.29
C GLU A 17 -6.18 -10.78 0.35
N ASP A 18 -5.60 -9.57 0.44
CA ASP A 18 -4.28 -9.37 1.01
C ASP A 18 -4.33 -9.51 2.54
N VAL A 19 -5.39 -9.00 3.17
CA VAL A 19 -5.64 -9.12 4.61
C VAL A 19 -5.87 -10.57 5.03
N ASP A 20 -6.64 -11.32 4.26
CA ASP A 20 -6.92 -12.74 4.56
C ASP A 20 -5.66 -13.60 4.51
N LYS A 21 -4.67 -13.25 3.67
CA LYS A 21 -3.35 -13.90 3.62
C LYS A 21 -2.47 -13.53 4.81
N MET A 22 -2.63 -12.34 5.38
CA MET A 22 -1.85 -11.87 6.54
C MET A 22 -2.35 -12.43 7.87
N LEU A 23 -3.62 -12.83 7.94
CA LEU A 23 -4.28 -13.35 9.13
C LEU A 23 -4.21 -14.89 9.16
N GLU A 24 -3.22 -15.42 9.87
CA GLU A 24 -2.87 -16.85 9.83
C GLU A 24 -3.46 -17.63 11.00
N LEU A 25 -3.27 -17.13 12.23
CA LEU A 25 -3.63 -17.81 13.48
C LEU A 25 -4.94 -17.25 14.05
N ASN A 26 -5.74 -18.10 14.71
CA ASN A 26 -6.96 -17.66 15.39
C ASN A 26 -6.68 -16.52 16.38
N GLY A 27 -7.41 -15.43 16.25
CA GLY A 27 -7.23 -14.20 17.04
C GLY A 27 -6.17 -13.25 16.49
N ASP A 28 -5.51 -13.57 15.36
CA ASP A 28 -4.79 -12.56 14.58
C ASP A 28 -5.77 -11.48 14.14
N PHE A 29 -5.39 -10.22 14.29
CA PHE A 29 -6.25 -9.11 13.90
C PHE A 29 -5.50 -7.92 13.31
N LEU A 30 -6.22 -7.12 12.54
CA LEU A 30 -5.77 -5.82 12.07
C LEU A 30 -6.95 -4.87 11.86
N LEU A 31 -6.65 -3.58 11.73
CA LEU A 31 -7.62 -2.55 11.37
C LEU A 31 -7.47 -2.17 9.90
N GLN A 32 -8.58 -2.10 9.18
CA GLN A 32 -8.63 -1.67 7.78
C GLN A 32 -9.77 -0.68 7.56
N THR A 33 -9.73 0.05 6.45
CA THR A 33 -10.82 0.90 5.98
C THR A 33 -11.40 0.38 4.68
N LYS A 34 -12.72 0.45 4.54
CA LYS A 34 -13.40 0.17 3.26
C LYS A 34 -14.21 1.39 2.84
N PHE A 35 -14.08 1.79 1.58
CA PHE A 35 -14.88 2.87 1.03
C PHE A 35 -16.31 2.39 0.81
N GLU A 36 -17.28 3.06 1.42
CA GLU A 36 -18.70 2.82 1.18
C GLU A 36 -19.23 3.86 0.18
N GLN A 37 -19.43 3.44 -1.07
CA GLN A 37 -19.86 4.32 -2.16
C GLN A 37 -21.16 5.07 -1.83
N CYS A 38 -22.18 4.37 -1.32
CA CYS A 38 -23.49 4.96 -1.01
C CYS A 38 -23.41 6.10 0.03
N LYS A 39 -22.49 6.02 1.00
CA LYS A 39 -22.34 7.03 2.06
C LYS A 39 -21.18 7.98 1.84
N LYS A 40 -20.39 7.78 0.76
CA LYS A 40 -19.15 8.51 0.46
C LYS A 40 -18.23 8.63 1.68
N LYS A 41 -18.13 7.55 2.46
CA LYS A 41 -17.39 7.51 3.72
C LYS A 41 -16.62 6.20 3.86
N ASN A 42 -15.45 6.29 4.48
CA ASN A 42 -14.66 5.12 4.84
C ASN A 42 -15.19 4.49 6.12
N LYS A 43 -15.62 3.24 6.07
CA LYS A 43 -15.90 2.42 7.27
C LYS A 43 -14.59 1.92 7.86
N LEU A 44 -14.42 2.05 9.17
CA LEU A 44 -13.37 1.35 9.88
C LEU A 44 -13.85 -0.09 10.16
N ILE A 45 -12.98 -1.05 9.92
CA ILE A 45 -13.27 -2.48 10.10
C ILE A 45 -12.15 -3.10 10.93
N LEU A 46 -12.54 -3.87 11.94
CA LEU A 46 -11.68 -4.81 12.63
C LEU A 46 -11.77 -6.16 11.92
N ALA A 47 -10.69 -6.58 11.26
CA ALA A 47 -10.58 -7.89 10.63
C ALA A 47 -9.86 -8.84 11.59
N VAL A 48 -10.45 -10.01 11.84
CA VAL A 48 -9.92 -10.99 12.80
C VAL A 48 -10.05 -12.41 12.26
N LYS A 49 -8.98 -13.20 12.39
CA LYS A 49 -8.99 -14.62 12.05
C LYS A 49 -9.82 -15.42 13.04
N HIS A 50 -10.78 -16.19 12.55
CA HIS A 50 -11.55 -17.15 13.34
C HIS A 50 -11.87 -18.42 12.53
N GLY A 51 -11.29 -19.53 12.96
CA GLY A 51 -11.29 -20.78 12.22
C GLY A 51 -10.72 -20.58 10.82
N HIS A 52 -11.48 -21.01 9.81
CA HIS A 52 -11.10 -20.91 8.40
C HIS A 52 -11.50 -19.58 7.75
N ARG A 53 -12.06 -18.63 8.49
CA ARG A 53 -12.58 -17.37 7.94
C ARG A 53 -11.97 -16.16 8.63
N THR A 54 -12.04 -15.02 7.94
CA THR A 54 -11.77 -13.72 8.53
C THR A 54 -13.09 -13.03 8.82
N ILE A 55 -13.34 -12.77 10.10
CA ILE A 55 -14.50 -12.02 10.57
C ILE A 55 -14.19 -10.53 10.45
N ARG A 56 -15.12 -9.78 9.85
CA ARG A 56 -14.99 -8.34 9.60
C ARG A 56 -16.06 -7.59 10.37
N ILE A 57 -15.63 -6.82 11.35
CA ILE A 57 -16.54 -6.17 12.30
C ILE A 57 -16.45 -4.66 12.12
N PRO A 58 -17.54 -3.99 11.70
CA PRO A 58 -17.55 -2.55 11.56
C PRO A 58 -17.34 -1.85 12.90
N ILE A 59 -16.42 -0.90 12.92
CA ILE A 59 -16.24 0.05 14.02
C ILE A 59 -16.85 1.39 13.58
N LEU A 60 -17.80 1.88 14.36
CA LEU A 60 -18.41 3.19 14.16
C LEU A 60 -17.55 4.27 14.79
N ARG A 61 -17.17 5.27 14.00
CA ARG A 61 -16.55 6.51 14.51
C ARG A 61 -17.64 7.41 15.07
N LEU A 62 -17.49 7.85 16.31
CA LEU A 62 -18.39 8.80 16.98
C LEU A 62 -17.68 10.16 17.13
N GLU A 63 -18.41 11.20 17.52
CA GLU A 63 -17.78 12.50 17.86
C GLU A 63 -16.74 12.37 18.97
N LYS A 64 -17.01 11.48 19.94
CA LYS A 64 -16.13 11.20 21.08
C LYS A 64 -15.88 9.70 21.20
N GLY A 65 -15.02 9.19 20.31
CA GLY A 65 -14.51 7.82 20.38
C GLY A 65 -15.10 6.87 19.34
N TYR A 66 -15.23 5.61 19.72
CA TYR A 66 -15.49 4.48 18.83
C TYR A 66 -16.54 3.55 19.40
N ARG A 67 -17.40 2.98 18.56
CA ARG A 67 -18.38 1.98 18.97
C ARG A 67 -18.29 0.71 18.13
N ILE A 68 -18.28 -0.44 18.80
CA ILE A 68 -18.27 -1.77 18.20
C ILE A 68 -19.25 -2.66 18.99
N ILE A 69 -20.13 -3.37 18.28
CA ILE A 69 -21.10 -4.32 18.88
C ILE A 69 -21.80 -3.74 20.12
N GLY A 70 -22.39 -2.56 19.95
CA GLY A 70 -23.14 -1.87 21.01
C GLY A 70 -22.31 -1.22 22.13
N ARG A 71 -20.99 -1.45 22.21
CA ARG A 71 -20.12 -0.87 23.25
C ARG A 71 -19.29 0.28 22.73
N SER A 72 -19.15 1.32 23.55
CA SER A 72 -18.40 2.54 23.21
C SER A 72 -17.09 2.63 23.98
N PHE A 73 -16.06 3.16 23.32
CA PHE A 73 -14.71 3.30 23.84
C PHE A 73 -14.16 4.69 23.48
N PRO A 74 -13.38 5.33 24.36
CA PRO A 74 -12.82 6.65 24.08
C PRO A 74 -11.75 6.63 22.99
N THR A 75 -11.01 5.52 22.85
CA THR A 75 -9.95 5.36 21.85
C THR A 75 -9.95 3.94 21.26
N LEU A 76 -9.33 3.78 20.08
CA LEU A 76 -9.10 2.45 19.51
C LEU A 76 -8.19 1.61 20.40
N ASN A 77 -7.19 2.19 21.06
CA ASN A 77 -6.33 1.43 21.98
C ASN A 77 -7.11 0.84 23.15
N SER A 78 -8.02 1.61 23.76
CA SER A 78 -8.89 1.09 24.82
C SER A 78 -9.85 0.02 24.32
N LEU A 79 -10.36 0.15 23.09
CA LEU A 79 -11.20 -0.86 22.45
C LEU A 79 -10.44 -2.16 22.24
N ILE A 80 -9.25 -2.09 21.64
CA ILE A 80 -8.42 -3.26 21.38
C ILE A 80 -8.02 -3.93 22.69
N LYS A 81 -7.50 -3.17 23.66
CA LYS A 81 -7.11 -3.73 24.97
C LYS A 81 -8.26 -4.46 25.65
N TYR A 82 -9.47 -3.89 25.60
CA TYR A 82 -10.66 -4.53 26.16
C TYR A 82 -10.93 -5.90 25.56
N TYR A 83 -10.95 -6.01 24.22
CA TYR A 83 -11.23 -7.27 23.51
C TYR A 83 -10.02 -8.22 23.38
N GLN A 84 -8.87 -7.83 23.93
CA GLN A 84 -7.77 -8.78 24.20
C GLN A 84 -7.99 -9.55 25.52
N GLU A 85 -8.80 -9.00 26.42
CA GLU A 85 -9.10 -9.60 27.73
C GLU A 85 -10.53 -10.16 27.81
N HIS A 86 -11.43 -9.71 26.93
CA HIS A 86 -12.84 -10.08 26.92
C HIS A 86 -13.27 -10.65 25.58
N ASN A 87 -14.13 -11.67 25.62
CA ASN A 87 -14.70 -12.24 24.42
C ASN A 87 -15.56 -11.20 23.68
N LEU A 88 -15.28 -11.07 22.40
CA LEU A 88 -16.13 -10.41 21.45
C LEU A 88 -17.15 -11.44 20.97
N GLU A 89 -18.40 -11.23 21.35
CA GLU A 89 -19.53 -12.03 20.88
C GLU A 89 -19.98 -11.52 19.52
N PHE A 90 -19.97 -12.40 18.51
CA PHE A 90 -20.50 -12.12 17.20
C PHE A 90 -21.40 -13.29 16.77
N HIS A 91 -22.57 -12.99 16.23
CA HIS A 91 -23.55 -14.00 15.78
C HIS A 91 -23.87 -15.09 16.82
N GLY A 92 -24.50 -14.71 17.94
CA GLY A 92 -25.35 -15.59 18.75
C GLY A 92 -24.68 -16.65 19.61
N ASN A 93 -23.47 -17.12 19.29
CA ASN A 93 -22.67 -18.05 20.13
C ASN A 93 -21.17 -18.07 19.82
N ASP A 94 -20.68 -17.45 18.74
CA ASP A 94 -19.26 -17.44 18.44
C ASP A 94 -18.54 -16.37 19.29
N MET A 95 -17.54 -16.83 20.05
CA MET A 95 -16.69 -15.99 20.90
C MET A 95 -15.32 -15.83 20.25
N LEU A 96 -14.88 -14.58 20.13
CA LEU A 96 -13.59 -14.25 19.54
C LEU A 96 -12.78 -13.38 20.47
N LEU A 97 -11.51 -13.72 20.64
CA LEU A 97 -10.55 -12.95 21.42
C LEU A 97 -9.50 -12.37 20.49
N LEU A 98 -9.19 -11.09 20.66
CA LEU A 98 -8.05 -10.49 19.96
C LEU A 98 -6.77 -10.97 20.63
N LYS A 99 -5.89 -11.62 19.87
CA LYS A 99 -4.63 -12.18 20.43
C LYS A 99 -3.43 -11.41 19.91
N ARG A 100 -3.24 -11.39 18.60
CA ARG A 100 -2.02 -10.85 17.96
C ARG A 100 -2.39 -9.78 16.95
N ALA A 101 -1.93 -8.55 17.21
CA ALA A 101 -2.04 -7.46 16.27
C ALA A 101 -1.02 -7.67 15.13
N ILE A 102 -1.50 -7.83 13.90
CA ILE A 102 -0.63 -7.90 12.72
C ILE A 102 -0.17 -6.49 12.38
N LYS A 103 1.15 -6.29 12.32
CA LYS A 103 1.77 -5.00 12.01
C LYS A 103 1.97 -4.86 10.51
N LYS A 104 2.04 -3.61 10.04
CA LYS A 104 2.45 -3.27 8.67
C LYS A 104 3.73 -3.98 8.23
N GLY A 105 3.71 -4.50 7.00
CA GLY A 105 4.88 -5.05 6.34
C GLY A 105 5.89 -3.98 5.90
N ARG A 106 7.08 -4.40 5.48
CA ARG A 106 8.19 -3.50 5.09
C ARG A 106 7.89 -2.57 3.91
N PHE A 107 6.93 -2.95 3.06
CA PHE A 107 6.51 -2.19 1.87
C PHE A 107 5.27 -1.33 2.14
N GLU A 108 4.63 -1.48 3.30
CA GLU A 108 3.48 -0.64 3.68
C GLU A 108 3.99 0.66 4.30
N LEU A 109 3.88 1.74 3.54
CA LEU A 109 4.25 3.08 3.94
C LEU A 109 3.00 3.89 4.28
N ASN A 110 3.19 4.94 5.07
CA ASN A 110 2.19 5.97 5.32
C ASN A 110 2.50 7.22 4.48
N HIS A 111 1.48 8.03 4.23
CA HIS A 111 1.69 9.39 3.71
C HIS A 111 2.66 10.22 4.57
N SER A 112 2.75 9.96 5.88
CA SER A 112 3.69 10.65 6.78
C SER A 112 5.14 10.29 6.53
N ASP A 113 5.42 9.22 5.76
CA ASP A 113 6.77 8.73 5.51
C ASP A 113 7.40 9.40 4.28
N ILE A 114 6.62 10.18 3.52
CA ILE A 114 7.03 10.80 2.27
C ILE A 114 6.72 12.29 2.23
N LYS A 115 7.46 13.01 1.39
CA LYS A 115 7.13 14.38 0.98
C LYS A 115 7.03 14.44 -0.54
N ILE A 116 5.83 14.71 -1.05
CA ILE A 116 5.60 14.96 -2.48
C ILE A 116 6.12 16.36 -2.82
N MET A 117 6.83 16.50 -3.94
CA MET A 117 7.41 17.78 -4.37
C MET A 117 6.77 18.29 -5.66
N LYS A 118 7.27 17.89 -6.83
CA LYS A 118 6.82 18.39 -8.13
C LYS A 118 6.34 17.27 -9.02
N LYS A 119 5.33 17.54 -9.85
CA LYS A 119 4.91 16.62 -10.92
C LYS A 119 6.05 16.47 -11.93
N ILE A 120 6.36 15.24 -12.34
CA ILE A 120 7.41 14.91 -13.30
C ILE A 120 6.91 14.14 -14.52
N GLY A 121 5.70 13.56 -14.45
CA GLY A 121 5.12 12.84 -15.57
C GLY A 121 3.61 12.65 -15.44
N TYR A 122 2.96 12.34 -16.56
CA TYR A 122 1.55 11.97 -16.63
C TYR A 122 1.32 11.11 -17.88
N GLY A 123 0.49 10.09 -17.77
CA GLY A 123 0.12 9.25 -18.91
C GLY A 123 -1.01 8.29 -18.57
N ALA A 124 -1.19 7.26 -19.42
CA ALA A 124 -2.22 6.23 -19.25
C ALA A 124 -2.20 5.53 -17.88
N TYR A 125 -1.03 5.49 -17.24
CA TYR A 125 -0.81 4.82 -15.96
C TYR A 125 -0.91 5.76 -14.74
N GLY A 126 -1.37 7.00 -14.94
CA GLY A 126 -1.56 8.00 -13.88
C GLY A 126 -0.49 9.09 -13.83
N THR A 127 -0.50 9.86 -12.74
CA THR A 127 0.42 10.97 -12.50
C THR A 127 1.63 10.55 -11.68
N VAL A 128 2.83 10.97 -12.09
CA VAL A 128 4.08 10.72 -11.35
C VAL A 128 4.64 12.02 -10.81
N TYR A 129 5.02 12.01 -9.54
CA TYR A 129 5.66 13.11 -8.82
C TYR A 129 7.07 12.73 -8.39
N LYS A 130 7.99 13.70 -8.37
CA LYS A 130 9.21 13.60 -7.58
C LYS A 130 8.85 13.84 -6.12
N GLY A 131 9.48 13.09 -5.21
CA GLY A 131 9.37 13.30 -3.78
C GLY A 131 10.61 12.83 -3.04
N VAL A 132 10.48 12.75 -1.73
CA VAL A 132 11.53 12.28 -0.81
C VAL A 132 10.92 11.34 0.21
N LEU A 133 11.62 10.22 0.48
CA LEU A 133 11.33 9.34 1.60
C LEU A 133 12.00 9.90 2.85
N LEU A 134 11.21 10.21 3.89
CA LEU A 134 11.66 11.03 5.00
C LEU A 134 12.62 10.31 5.95
N ARG A 135 12.53 8.97 6.06
CA ARG A 135 13.40 8.18 6.96
C ARG A 135 14.89 8.29 6.66
N ASN A 136 15.26 8.59 5.41
CA ASN A 136 16.65 8.64 4.95
C ASN A 136 16.90 9.73 3.89
N LEU A 137 15.96 10.65 3.72
CA LEU A 137 16.00 11.70 2.70
C LEU A 137 16.25 11.20 1.26
N CYS A 138 15.90 9.95 0.97
CA CYS A 138 16.10 9.35 -0.35
C CYS A 138 15.14 9.95 -1.39
N PRO A 139 15.64 10.45 -2.54
CA PRO A 139 14.77 10.88 -3.64
C PRO A 139 13.96 9.71 -4.22
N VAL A 140 12.66 9.94 -4.43
CA VAL A 140 11.73 8.90 -4.91
C VAL A 140 10.81 9.42 -6.01
N ALA A 141 10.38 8.51 -6.88
CA ALA A 141 9.24 8.72 -7.77
C ALA A 141 7.97 8.21 -7.08
N ILE A 142 6.93 9.03 -7.06
CA ILE A 142 5.66 8.76 -6.39
C ILE A 142 4.59 8.71 -7.47
N LYS A 143 4.11 7.52 -7.79
CA LYS A 143 3.08 7.30 -8.81
C LYS A 143 1.71 7.24 -8.13
N ARG A 144 0.79 8.05 -8.63
CA ARG A 144 -0.61 8.08 -8.25
C ARG A 144 -1.42 7.51 -9.41
N ILE A 145 -2.25 6.51 -9.14
CA ILE A 145 -3.20 6.00 -10.14
C ILE A 145 -4.41 6.93 -10.16
N ASP A 146 -4.66 7.56 -11.31
CA ASP A 146 -5.78 8.45 -11.52
C ASP A 146 -6.94 7.65 -12.14
N CYS A 147 -7.97 7.31 -11.35
CA CYS A 147 -9.23 6.76 -11.87
C CYS A 147 -10.36 7.79 -11.82
N ALA A 148 -11.14 7.85 -12.90
CA ALA A 148 -12.32 8.70 -13.02
C ALA A 148 -13.42 8.30 -12.00
N ASP A 149 -13.62 6.99 -11.80
CA ASP A 149 -14.51 6.42 -10.79
C ASP A 149 -13.71 6.01 -9.54
N LYS A 150 -13.81 6.86 -8.52
CA LYS A 150 -12.92 6.88 -7.35
C LYS A 150 -13.11 5.68 -6.42
N SER A 151 -12.08 4.83 -6.39
CA SER A 151 -11.33 4.39 -5.19
C SER A 151 -10.97 2.91 -5.26
N GLU A 152 -11.94 2.03 -5.55
CA GLU A 152 -11.73 0.58 -5.48
C GLU A 152 -10.96 0.03 -6.68
N GLN A 153 -11.34 0.39 -7.91
CA GLN A 153 -10.59 -0.07 -9.10
C GLN A 153 -9.16 0.48 -9.11
N ALA A 154 -8.99 1.75 -8.75
CA ALA A 154 -7.68 2.38 -8.59
C ALA A 154 -6.80 1.64 -7.59
N LEU A 155 -7.37 1.27 -6.44
CA LEU A 155 -6.70 0.48 -5.41
C LEU A 155 -6.34 -0.92 -5.92
N ILE A 156 -7.26 -1.61 -6.62
CA ILE A 156 -7.01 -2.93 -7.19
C ILE A 156 -5.84 -2.88 -8.17
N ASP A 157 -5.82 -1.92 -9.09
CA ASP A 157 -4.76 -1.81 -10.08
C ASP A 157 -3.43 -1.39 -9.45
N LEU A 158 -3.48 -0.52 -8.43
CA LEU A 158 -2.30 -0.16 -7.65
C LEU A 158 -1.72 -1.37 -6.90
N MET A 159 -2.57 -2.16 -6.27
CA MET A 159 -2.14 -3.35 -5.53
C MET A 159 -1.62 -4.44 -6.46
N LYS A 160 -2.19 -4.62 -7.66
CA LYS A 160 -1.63 -5.51 -8.68
C LYS A 160 -0.19 -5.10 -9.05
N GLU A 161 0.03 -3.82 -9.33
CA GLU A 161 1.37 -3.29 -9.64
C GLU A 161 2.32 -3.47 -8.45
N ALA A 162 1.89 -3.11 -7.24
CA ALA A 162 2.67 -3.28 -6.02
C ALA A 162 3.08 -4.74 -5.80
N ARG A 163 2.18 -5.72 -5.98
CA ARG A 163 2.48 -7.15 -5.79
C ARG A 163 3.57 -7.62 -6.75
N VAL A 164 3.52 -7.18 -8.01
CA VAL A 164 4.53 -7.54 -9.02
C VAL A 164 5.87 -6.89 -8.68
N MET A 165 5.88 -5.60 -8.35
CA MET A 165 7.11 -4.86 -8.04
C MET A 165 7.84 -5.38 -6.80
N GLN A 166 7.11 -5.92 -5.82
CA GLN A 166 7.70 -6.51 -4.60
C GLN A 166 8.57 -7.75 -4.85
N LEU A 167 8.44 -8.39 -6.01
CA LEU A 167 9.16 -9.63 -6.36
C LEU A 167 10.55 -9.37 -6.94
N TYR A 168 10.88 -8.12 -7.28
CA TYR A 168 12.08 -7.78 -8.04
C TYR A 168 13.03 -6.88 -7.26
N ASP A 169 14.30 -7.24 -7.28
CA ASP A 169 15.40 -6.43 -6.74
C ASP A 169 16.63 -6.68 -7.62
N HIS A 170 16.87 -5.76 -8.56
CA HIS A 170 17.96 -5.87 -9.54
C HIS A 170 18.40 -4.47 -9.97
N ILE A 171 19.70 -4.26 -10.18
CA ILE A 171 20.27 -2.94 -10.50
C ILE A 171 19.72 -2.33 -11.81
N ASN A 172 19.28 -3.16 -12.75
CA ASN A 172 18.67 -2.73 -14.02
C ASN A 172 17.14 -2.81 -14.02
N VAL A 173 16.50 -2.94 -12.85
CA VAL A 173 15.04 -2.87 -12.66
C VAL A 173 14.75 -1.79 -11.63
N VAL A 174 13.81 -0.88 -11.93
CA VAL A 174 13.46 0.23 -11.03
C VAL A 174 13.12 -0.29 -9.64
N LYS A 175 13.85 0.18 -8.63
CA LYS A 175 13.66 -0.30 -7.26
C LYS A 175 12.31 0.13 -6.69
N PHE A 176 11.62 -0.83 -6.07
CA PHE A 176 10.37 -0.58 -5.35
C PHE A 176 10.64 -0.29 -3.87
N TYR A 177 10.08 0.81 -3.36
CA TYR A 177 10.21 1.16 -1.93
C TYR A 177 8.96 0.84 -1.13
N GLY A 178 7.78 0.86 -1.74
CA GLY A 178 6.54 0.52 -1.05
C GLY A 178 5.29 1.13 -1.67
N PHE A 179 4.15 0.86 -1.06
CA PHE A 179 2.85 1.41 -1.41
C PHE A 179 2.24 2.12 -0.20
N ILE A 180 1.37 3.09 -0.46
CA ILE A 180 0.70 3.92 0.54
C ILE A 180 -0.80 3.81 0.33
N VAL A 181 -1.47 3.18 1.31
CA VAL A 181 -2.92 2.98 1.31
C VAL A 181 -3.58 3.39 2.64
N ASP A 182 -2.88 4.11 3.53
CA ASP A 182 -3.44 4.57 4.81
C ASP A 182 -4.63 5.54 4.63
N ARG A 183 -4.66 6.26 3.50
CA ARG A 183 -5.78 7.09 3.04
C ARG A 183 -5.65 7.38 1.55
N GLU A 184 -6.67 7.99 0.96
CA GLU A 184 -6.54 8.55 -0.39
C GLU A 184 -5.70 9.85 -0.40
N PRO A 185 -4.98 10.15 -1.49
CA PRO A 185 -4.80 9.31 -2.69
C PRO A 185 -3.87 8.11 -2.43
N PHE A 186 -4.11 6.98 -3.10
CA PHE A 186 -3.24 5.81 -3.01
C PHE A 186 -2.01 5.97 -3.91
N LEU A 187 -0.83 5.57 -3.41
CA LEU A 187 0.46 5.87 -4.05
C LEU A 187 1.39 4.66 -4.10
N LEU A 188 2.21 4.59 -5.15
CA LEU A 188 3.39 3.73 -5.24
C LEU A 188 4.65 4.59 -5.09
N VAL A 189 5.62 4.09 -4.31
CA VAL A 189 6.90 4.76 -4.04
C VAL A 189 8.02 3.92 -4.67
N MET A 190 8.73 4.53 -5.60
CA MET A 190 9.73 3.88 -6.44
C MET A 190 11.01 4.71 -6.49
N GLU A 191 12.08 4.12 -7.03
CA GLU A 191 13.30 4.82 -7.35
C GLU A 191 13.08 6.01 -8.29
N TYR A 192 13.74 7.12 -7.97
CA TYR A 192 13.78 8.27 -8.86
C TYR A 192 14.99 8.20 -9.78
N CYS A 193 14.76 7.80 -11.04
CA CYS A 193 15.77 7.84 -12.10
C CYS A 193 15.97 9.29 -12.58
N LYS A 194 17.00 9.96 -12.02
CA LYS A 194 17.24 11.40 -12.21
C LYS A 194 17.41 11.85 -13.67
N ASP A 195 17.91 10.97 -14.53
CA ASP A 195 18.23 11.27 -15.94
C ASP A 195 17.04 11.03 -16.88
N GLY A 196 15.86 10.75 -16.34
CA GLY A 196 14.64 10.57 -17.12
C GLY A 196 14.60 9.22 -17.85
N SER A 197 13.75 9.14 -18.87
CA SER A 197 13.62 7.92 -19.68
C SER A 197 14.73 7.80 -20.71
N VAL A 198 15.01 6.57 -21.16
CA VAL A 198 15.92 6.32 -22.29
C VAL A 198 15.41 7.02 -23.55
N GLU A 199 14.09 7.06 -23.75
CA GLU A 199 13.48 7.78 -24.87
C GLU A 199 13.80 9.28 -24.84
N ASP A 200 13.61 9.94 -23.70
CA ASP A 200 13.94 11.37 -23.55
C ASP A 200 15.42 11.62 -23.83
N LYS A 201 16.30 10.75 -23.32
CA LYS A 201 17.75 10.84 -23.53
C LYS A 201 18.12 10.68 -25.01
N LEU A 202 17.48 9.75 -25.72
CA LEU A 202 17.68 9.55 -27.16
C LEU A 202 17.16 10.73 -27.98
N ARG A 203 16.00 11.30 -27.61
CA ARG A 203 15.45 12.49 -28.27
C ARG A 203 16.34 13.71 -28.08
N GLN A 204 16.84 13.93 -26.86
CA GLN A 204 17.64 15.12 -26.52
C GLN A 204 19.10 15.04 -26.98
N TYR A 205 19.73 13.87 -26.83
CA TYR A 205 21.17 13.70 -27.03
C TYR A 205 21.54 12.60 -28.02
N GLY A 206 20.57 11.98 -28.72
CA GLY A 206 20.80 10.80 -29.57
C GLY A 206 21.99 10.95 -30.51
N ARG A 207 22.10 12.06 -31.24
CA ARG A 207 23.22 12.30 -32.17
C ARG A 207 24.59 12.45 -31.49
N ARG A 208 24.61 12.79 -30.20
CA ARG A 208 25.82 12.97 -29.38
C ARG A 208 26.17 11.74 -28.54
N LEU A 209 25.27 10.76 -28.44
CA LEU A 209 25.54 9.50 -27.74
C LEU A 209 26.47 8.63 -28.58
N SER A 210 27.64 8.34 -28.02
CA SER A 210 28.62 7.43 -28.62
C SER A 210 28.03 6.02 -28.79
N ILE A 211 28.62 5.24 -29.70
CA ILE A 211 28.20 3.86 -29.94
C ILE A 211 28.37 3.03 -28.67
N GLU A 212 29.45 3.25 -27.92
CA GLU A 212 29.74 2.57 -26.65
C GLU A 212 28.64 2.85 -25.62
N SER A 213 28.21 4.11 -25.49
CA SER A 213 27.13 4.49 -24.58
C SER A 213 25.80 3.81 -24.94
N ARG A 214 25.53 3.64 -26.24
CA ARG A 214 24.32 2.96 -26.73
C ARG A 214 24.37 1.47 -26.45
N ILE A 215 25.53 0.83 -26.67
CA ILE A 215 25.76 -0.58 -26.35
C ILE A 215 25.58 -0.81 -24.85
N ASP A 216 26.16 0.05 -24.00
CA ASP A 216 26.03 -0.07 -22.55
C ASP A 216 24.56 0.00 -22.09
N ILE A 217 23.78 0.97 -22.60
CA ILE A 217 22.33 1.05 -22.31
C ILE A 217 21.62 -0.24 -22.74
N ALA A 218 21.90 -0.75 -23.96
CA ALA A 218 21.29 -1.98 -24.44
C ALA A 218 21.66 -3.20 -23.59
N CYS A 219 22.92 -3.32 -23.15
CA CYS A 219 23.37 -4.38 -22.26
C CYS A 219 22.68 -4.30 -20.89
N GLN A 220 22.52 -3.11 -20.32
CA GLN A 220 21.80 -2.92 -19.07
C GLN A 220 20.32 -3.32 -19.19
N VAL A 221 19.64 -2.94 -20.27
CA VAL A 221 18.26 -3.35 -20.55
C VAL A 221 18.16 -4.87 -20.70
N ALA A 222 19.09 -5.49 -21.44
CA ALA A 222 19.12 -6.94 -21.63
C ALA A 222 19.30 -7.70 -20.30
N ARG A 223 20.19 -7.24 -19.41
CA ARG A 223 20.36 -7.81 -18.07
C ARG A 223 19.10 -7.67 -17.21
N GLY A 224 18.42 -6.54 -17.28
CA GLY A 224 17.13 -6.34 -16.61
C GLY A 224 16.05 -7.31 -17.11
N LEU A 225 15.94 -7.48 -18.43
CA LEU A 225 14.98 -8.39 -19.04
C LEU A 225 15.31 -9.86 -18.74
N GLU A 226 16.59 -10.24 -18.80
CA GLU A 226 17.06 -11.57 -18.40
C GLU A 226 16.63 -11.88 -16.97
N TYR A 227 16.89 -10.96 -16.03
CA TYR A 227 16.47 -11.10 -14.63
C TYR A 227 14.94 -11.28 -14.50
N LEU A 228 14.16 -10.44 -15.20
CA LEU A 228 12.70 -10.53 -15.17
C LEU A 228 12.20 -11.86 -15.74
N HIS A 229 12.75 -12.33 -16.87
CA HIS A 229 12.40 -13.60 -17.48
C HIS A 229 12.74 -14.78 -16.57
N LEU A 230 13.89 -14.78 -15.90
CA LEU A 230 14.27 -15.80 -14.92
C LEU A 230 13.30 -15.86 -13.72
N LYS A 231 12.60 -14.76 -13.43
CA LYS A 231 11.54 -14.70 -12.41
C LYS A 231 10.14 -15.00 -12.96
N GLY A 232 10.02 -15.42 -14.22
CA GLY A 232 8.75 -15.72 -14.86
C GLY A 232 7.90 -14.48 -15.18
N CYS A 233 8.51 -13.29 -15.19
CA CYS A 233 7.83 -12.05 -15.54
C CYS A 233 7.79 -11.86 -17.06
N ILE A 234 6.59 -11.62 -17.60
CA ILE A 234 6.42 -11.13 -18.97
C ILE A 234 6.12 -9.64 -18.87
N HIS A 235 7.10 -8.81 -19.23
CA HIS A 235 6.88 -7.36 -19.35
C HIS A 235 6.07 -7.09 -20.63
N ARG A 236 4.96 -6.35 -20.51
CA ARG A 236 4.10 -5.95 -21.64
C ARG A 236 4.09 -4.44 -21.80
#